data_AF-A0A0G1XMK8-F1
#
_entry.id   AF-A0A0G1XMK8-F1
#
_cell.length_a   1.000
_cell.length_b   1.000
_cell.length_c   1.000
_cell.angle_alpha   90.00
_cell.angle_beta   90.00
_cell.angle_gamma   90.00
#
_symmetry.space_group_name_H-M   'P 1'
#
loop_
_entity.id
_entity.type
_entity.pdbx_description
1 polymer ?
#
loop_
_entity_poly.entity_id
_entity_poly.type
_entity_poly.pdbx_seq_one_letter_code
_entity_poly.pdbx_strand_id
1 'polypeptide(L)'
;MEYFQKAISTLPHAPGVYLFKDEQGSVLYVGKAKDLKKRVSHYATREAIGEKTKALVMEATHLEIVETASEFDALLLEADRIRQYQPKYNVILKDDKSPLYVLLTLSEE
;
A
#
# COMPACT_ATOMS: atom_id res chain seq x y z
N MET A 1 17.36 2.71 -7.44
CA MET A 1 16.54 3.94 -7.58
C MET A 1 15.92 4.10 -8.97
N GLU A 2 16.61 3.77 -10.06
CA GLU A 2 16.07 3.85 -11.43
C GLU A 2 14.88 2.90 -11.68
N TYR A 3 14.89 1.70 -11.07
CA TYR A 3 13.81 0.72 -11.15
C TYR A 3 12.45 1.27 -10.71
N PHE A 4 12.42 2.04 -9.62
CA PHE A 4 11.18 2.60 -9.07
C PHE A 4 10.55 3.63 -10.00
N GLN A 5 11.34 4.51 -10.60
CA GLN A 5 10.83 5.51 -11.54
C GLN A 5 10.28 4.86 -12.81
N LYS A 6 10.94 3.82 -13.32
CA LYS A 6 10.48 3.08 -14.50
C LYS A 6 9.19 2.33 -14.21
N ALA A 7 9.09 1.66 -13.07
CA ALA A 7 7.88 0.95 -12.64
C ALA A 7 6.68 1.89 -12.44
N ILE A 8 6.91 3.11 -11.95
CA ILE A 8 5.86 4.13 -11.77
C ILE A 8 5.25 4.58 -13.10
N SER A 9 6.07 4.67 -14.16
CA SER A 9 5.60 5.17 -15.46
C SER A 9 4.52 4.28 -16.08
N THR A 10 4.59 2.97 -15.81
CA THR A 10 3.69 1.92 -16.30
C THR A 10 2.48 1.66 -15.39
N LEU A 11 2.35 2.35 -14.24
CA LEU A 11 1.22 2.13 -13.35
C LEU A 11 -0.10 2.63 -13.93
N PRO A 12 -1.22 1.91 -13.69
CA PRO A 12 -2.54 2.35 -14.13
C PRO A 12 -3.07 3.49 -13.26
N HIS A 13 -3.93 4.32 -13.85
CA HIS A 13 -4.78 5.27 -13.14
C HIS A 13 -6.07 4.56 -12.68
N ALA A 14 -5.93 3.67 -11.71
CA ALA A 14 -7.01 2.83 -11.20
C ALA A 14 -6.92 2.68 -9.67
N PRO A 15 -8.02 2.33 -8.98
CA PRO A 15 -7.98 1.99 -7.58
C PRO A 15 -7.31 0.63 -7.38
N GLY A 16 -6.63 0.46 -6.25
CA GLY A 16 -5.99 -0.80 -5.91
C GLY A 16 -5.13 -0.75 -4.67
N VAL A 17 -4.40 -1.83 -4.44
CA VAL A 17 -3.49 -2.02 -3.32
C VAL A 17 -2.06 -2.10 -3.84
N TYR A 18 -1.14 -1.45 -3.12
CA TYR A 18 0.30 -1.53 -3.38
C TYR A 18 1.02 -2.12 -2.16
N LEU A 19 2.05 -2.91 -2.44
CA LEU A 19 2.88 -3.56 -1.43
C LEU A 19 4.34 -3.19 -1.68
N PHE A 20 4.99 -2.64 -0.66
CA PHE A 20 6.43 -2.47 -0.65
C PHE A 20 7.08 -3.71 -0.05
N LYS A 21 8.08 -4.26 -0.72
CA LYS A 21 8.80 -5.46 -0.28
C LYS A 21 10.31 -5.22 -0.23
N ASP A 22 10.99 -5.92 0.66
CA ASP A 22 12.46 -5.97 0.72
C ASP A 22 13.06 -6.87 -0.38
N GLU A 23 14.39 -7.04 -0.37
CA GLU A 23 15.09 -7.89 -1.34
C GLU A 23 14.79 -9.38 -1.17
N GLN A 24 14.37 -9.80 0.03
CA GLN A 24 13.99 -11.17 0.35
C GLN A 24 12.51 -11.46 0.02
N GLY A 25 11.76 -10.44 -0.40
CA GLY A 25 10.34 -10.52 -0.74
C GLY A 25 9.41 -10.34 0.46
N SER A 26 9.92 -10.01 1.64
CA SER A 26 9.10 -9.74 2.83
C SER A 26 8.31 -8.45 2.63
N VAL A 27 7.01 -8.48 2.98
CA VAL A 27 6.15 -7.31 2.86
C VAL A 27 6.44 -6.33 3.98
N LEU A 28 6.98 -5.16 3.61
CA LEU A 28 7.34 -4.08 4.52
C LEU A 28 6.15 -3.17 4.82
N TYR A 29 5.33 -2.89 3.81
CA TYR A 29 4.16 -2.03 3.91
C TYR A 29 3.10 -2.42 2.86
N VAL A 30 1.83 -2.26 3.23
CA VAL A 30 0.67 -2.39 2.36
C VAL A 30 -0.15 -1.11 2.47
N GLY A 31 -0.60 -0.56 1.34
CA GLY A 31 -1.54 0.55 1.35
C GLY A 31 -2.49 0.51 0.16
N LYS A 32 -3.65 1.13 0.32
CA LYS A 32 -4.61 1.33 -0.78
C LYS A 32 -4.47 2.69 -1.46
N ALA A 33 -4.93 2.77 -2.71
CA ALA A 33 -4.97 4.00 -3.49
C ALA A 33 -6.29 4.08 -4.28
N LYS A 34 -6.82 5.30 -4.45
CA LYS A 34 -7.85 5.60 -5.45
C LYS A 34 -7.28 5.66 -6.88
N ASP A 35 -6.01 6.05 -6.95
CA ASP A 35 -5.22 6.16 -8.17
C ASP A 35 -3.80 5.70 -7.82
N LEU A 36 -3.48 4.47 -8.24
CA LEU A 36 -2.21 3.81 -7.96
C LEU A 36 -1.03 4.63 -8.46
N LYS A 37 -1.09 5.14 -9.71
CA LYS A 37 -0.01 5.94 -10.27
C LYS A 37 0.25 7.20 -9.45
N LYS A 38 -0.79 7.98 -9.13
CA LYS A 38 -0.63 9.21 -8.32
C LYS A 38 -0.09 8.90 -6.93
N ARG A 39 -0.64 7.87 -6.27
CA ARG A 39 -0.25 7.51 -4.89
C ARG A 39 1.19 7.02 -4.82
N VAL A 40 1.60 6.13 -5.71
CA VAL A 40 2.98 5.60 -5.72
C VAL A 40 3.98 6.67 -6.14
N SER A 41 3.63 7.53 -7.12
CA SER A 41 4.49 8.64 -7.55
C SER A 41 4.86 9.59 -6.40
N HIS A 42 3.96 9.77 -5.42
CA HIS A 42 4.23 10.60 -4.25
C HIS A 42 5.41 10.09 -3.40
N TYR A 43 5.67 8.77 -3.37
CA TYR A 43 6.82 8.21 -2.66
C TYR A 43 8.14 8.45 -3.40
N ALA A 44 8.10 8.68 -4.72
CA ALA A 44 9.30 8.97 -5.52
C ALA A 44 9.78 10.42 -5.35
N THR A 45 8.88 11.35 -5.01
CA THR A 45 9.22 12.74 -4.68
C THR A 45 9.71 12.83 -3.24
N ARG A 46 11.02 12.58 -3.04
CA ARG A 46 11.69 12.48 -1.72
C ARG A 46 11.60 13.73 -0.84
N GLU A 47 11.28 14.90 -1.40
CA GLU A 47 11.34 16.19 -0.69
C GLU A 47 10.14 16.46 0.22
N ALA A 48 9.05 15.67 0.14
CA ALA A 48 7.81 15.93 0.87
C ALA A 48 7.37 14.81 1.84
N ILE A 49 8.22 13.80 2.09
CA ILE A 49 7.86 12.63 2.90
C ILE A 49 8.62 12.60 4.23
N GLY A 50 7.89 12.37 5.33
CA GLY A 50 8.46 12.28 6.68
C GLY A 50 9.47 11.13 6.86
N GLU A 51 10.27 11.19 7.93
CA GLU A 51 11.42 10.29 8.15
C GLU A 51 11.06 8.80 8.10
N LYS A 52 9.90 8.42 8.68
CA LYS A 52 9.43 7.03 8.67
C LYS A 52 9.15 6.51 7.26
N THR A 53 8.54 7.34 6.42
CA THR A 53 8.27 7.02 5.01
C THR A 53 9.56 6.95 4.21
N LYS A 54 10.53 7.82 4.51
CA LYS A 54 11.86 7.75 3.90
C LYS A 54 12.56 6.44 4.23
N ALA A 55 12.48 5.99 5.48
CA ALA A 55 13.04 4.69 5.90
C ALA A 55 12.39 3.53 5.13
N LEU A 56 11.06 3.51 5.01
CA LEU A 56 10.34 2.52 4.21
C LEU A 56 10.84 2.50 2.75
N VAL A 57 10.91 3.65 2.09
CA VAL A 57 11.32 3.75 0.68
C VAL A 57 12.79 3.37 0.48
N MET A 58 13.64 3.53 1.49
CA MET A 58 15.04 3.09 1.44
C MET A 58 15.20 1.58 1.63
N GLU A 59 14.34 0.95 2.46
CA GLU A 59 14.36 -0.51 2.70
C GLU A 59 13.63 -1.27 1.58
N ALA A 60 12.64 -0.66 0.93
CA ALA A 60 11.87 -1.27 -0.15
C ALA A 60 12.67 -1.35 -1.45
N THR A 61 12.75 -2.55 -2.01
CA THR A 61 13.42 -2.82 -3.29
C THR A 61 12.45 -3.26 -4.37
N HIS A 62 11.29 -3.77 -3.99
CA HIS A 62 10.24 -4.21 -4.91
C HIS A 62 8.90 -3.55 -4.58
N LEU A 63 8.12 -3.31 -5.64
CA LEU A 63 6.76 -2.80 -5.59
C LEU A 63 5.85 -3.81 -6.28
N GLU A 64 4.85 -4.30 -5.56
CA GLU A 64 3.76 -5.11 -6.13
C GLU A 64 2.46 -4.32 -6.10
N ILE A 65 1.63 -4.54 -7.12
CA ILE A 65 0.39 -3.81 -7.34
C ILE A 65 -0.71 -4.80 -7.66
N VAL A 66 -1.86 -4.61 -7.02
CA VAL A 66 -3.10 -5.33 -7.33
C VAL A 66 -4.17 -4.30 -7.64
N GLU A 67 -4.57 -4.21 -8.90
CA GLU A 67 -5.71 -3.40 -9.33
C GLU A 67 -7.02 -4.00 -8.81
N THR A 68 -7.98 -3.14 -8.52
CA THR A 68 -9.30 -3.53 -8.01
C THR A 68 -10.39 -2.79 -8.78
N ALA A 69 -11.62 -3.33 -8.77
CA ALA A 69 -12.73 -2.73 -9.49
C ALA A 69 -13.25 -1.43 -8.82
N SER A 70 -13.03 -1.28 -7.51
CA SER A 70 -13.50 -0.12 -6.75
C SER A 70 -12.59 0.24 -5.57
N GLU A 71 -12.76 1.45 -5.02
CA GLU A 71 -12.08 1.85 -3.78
C GLU A 71 -12.44 0.97 -2.57
N PHE A 72 -13.66 0.41 -2.59
CA PHE A 72 -14.15 -0.48 -1.53
C PHE A 72 -13.44 -1.84 -1.59
N ASP A 73 -13.28 -2.40 -2.80
CA ASP A 73 -12.51 -3.62 -3.00
C ASP A 73 -11.05 -3.43 -2.58
N ALA A 74 -10.45 -2.27 -2.91
CA ALA A 74 -9.10 -1.91 -2.46
C ALA A 74 -9.00 -1.84 -0.93
N LEU A 75 -10.03 -1.34 -0.25
CA LEU A 75 -10.09 -1.29 1.21
C LEU A 75 -10.13 -2.70 1.82
N LEU A 76 -10.99 -3.59 1.30
CA LEU A 76 -11.10 -4.96 1.79
C LEU A 76 -9.80 -5.75 1.55
N LEU A 77 -9.23 -5.61 0.36
CA LEU A 77 -8.00 -6.30 0.00
C LEU A 77 -6.80 -5.79 0.82
N GLU A 78 -6.71 -4.48 1.08
CA GLU A 78 -5.69 -3.92 1.96
C GLU A 78 -5.78 -4.53 3.37
N ALA A 79 -6.99 -4.56 3.94
CA ALA A 79 -7.21 -5.14 5.26
C ALA A 79 -6.82 -6.62 5.32
N ASP A 80 -7.20 -7.41 4.31
CA ASP A 80 -6.80 -8.82 4.18
C ASP A 80 -5.28 -8.98 4.13
N ARG A 81 -4.59 -8.19 3.30
CA ARG A 81 -3.14 -8.25 3.12
C ARG A 81 -2.38 -7.76 4.35
N ILE A 82 -2.84 -6.72 5.04
CA ILE A 82 -2.27 -6.27 6.32
C ILE A 82 -2.44 -7.37 7.38
N ARG A 83 -3.61 -8.00 7.46
CA ARG A 83 -3.87 -9.10 8.41
C ARG A 83 -2.96 -10.29 8.12
N GLN A 84 -2.79 -10.64 6.84
CA GLN A 84 -1.99 -11.76 6.38
C GLN A 84 -0.49 -11.55 6.66
N TYR A 85 0.04 -10.38 6.31
CA TYR A 85 1.49 -10.15 6.32
C TYR A 85 2.02 -9.43 7.56
N GLN A 86 1.15 -8.77 8.33
CA GLN A 86 1.50 -7.96 9.50
C GLN A 86 2.73 -7.06 9.28
N PRO A 87 2.72 -6.19 8.25
CA PRO A 87 3.93 -5.51 7.81
C PRO A 87 4.47 -4.54 8.87
N LYS A 88 5.79 -4.56 9.06
CA LYS A 88 6.54 -3.70 10.02
C LYS A 88 6.11 -2.24 9.95
N TYR A 89 6.02 -1.67 8.76
CA TYR A 89 5.74 -0.25 8.59
C TYR A 89 4.25 0.10 8.69
N ASN A 90 3.31 -0.85 8.54
CA ASN A 90 1.89 -0.56 8.79
C ASN A 90 1.60 -0.30 10.27
N VAL A 91 2.41 -0.87 11.18
CA VAL A 91 2.33 -0.60 12.62
C VAL A 91 2.98 0.75 12.96
N ILE A 92 4.16 1.03 12.38
CA ILE A 92 4.96 2.24 12.67
C ILE A 92 4.35 3.51 12.05
N LEU A 93 3.72 3.37 10.88
CA LEU A 93 3.04 4.44 10.13
C LEU A 93 1.55 4.54 10.44
N LYS A 94 1.06 3.85 11.47
CA LYS A 94 -0.35 3.93 11.88
C LYS A 94 -0.63 5.36 12.35
N ASP A 95 -1.34 6.11 11.54
CA ASP A 95 -1.93 7.40 11.88
C ASP A 95 -3.30 7.16 12.55
N ASP A 96 -3.81 8.14 13.30
CA ASP A 96 -5.11 8.08 14.01
C ASP A 96 -6.33 7.95 13.06
N LYS A 97 -6.08 7.88 11.74
CA LYS A 97 -7.08 7.77 10.66
C LYS A 97 -7.26 6.35 10.14
N SER A 98 -7.06 5.35 10.99
CA SER A 98 -7.43 3.97 10.64
C SER A 98 -8.94 3.91 10.39
N PRO A 99 -9.42 3.56 9.18
CA PRO A 99 -10.86 3.46 8.94
C PRO A 99 -11.44 2.38 9.84
N LEU A 100 -12.39 2.77 10.71
CA LEU A 100 -13.22 1.85 11.46
C LEU A 100 -14.26 1.26 10.53
N TYR A 101 -14.28 -0.05 10.36
CA TYR A 101 -15.32 -0.76 9.64
C TYR A 101 -15.91 -1.87 10.52
N VAL A 102 -17.22 -2.09 10.38
CA VAL A 102 -17.96 -3.15 11.07
C VAL A 102 -18.33 -4.19 10.02
N LEU A 103 -17.84 -5.42 10.22
CA LEU A 103 -18.29 -6.56 9.44
C LEU A 103 -19.63 -7.01 9.99
N LEU A 104 -20.70 -6.89 9.18
CA LEU A 104 -22.00 -7.46 9.50
C LEU A 104 -22.12 -8.81 8.82
N THR A 105 -22.16 -9.88 9.61
CA THR A 105 -22.52 -11.22 9.12
C THR A 105 -24.03 -11.39 9.27
N LEU A 106 -24.73 -11.63 8.16
CA LEU A 106 -26.12 -12.06 8.21
C LEU A 106 -26.13 -13.56 8.53
N SER A 107 -26.67 -13.91 9.69
CA SER A 107 -27.02 -15.29 10.00
C SER A 107 -28.28 -15.63 9.20
N GLU A 108 -28.21 -16.57 8.26
CA GLU A 108 -29.42 -17.17 7.69
C GLU A 108 -29.94 -18.22 8.69
N GLU A 109 -31.22 -18.13 9.06
CA GLU A 109 -31.97 -19.15 9.82
C GLU A 109 -32.40 -20.31 8.90
#